data_AF-A0A0B6AWT9-F1
#
_entry.id   AF-A0A0B6AWT9-F1
#
_cell.length_a   1.000
_cell.length_b   1.000
_cell.length_c   1.000
_cell.angle_alpha   90.00
_cell.angle_beta   90.00
_cell.angle_gamma   90.00
#
_symmetry.space_group_name_H-M   'P 1'
#
loop_
_entity.id
_entity.type
_entity.pdbx_description
1 polymer ?
#
loop_
_entity_poly.entity_id
_entity_poly.type
_entity_poly.pdbx_seq_one_letter_code
_entity_poly.pdbx_strand_id
1 'polypeptide(L)'
;MSKGYVKKSAEEKRKEIEALTKDMDKRVEQHFHSPEELKDYLSFMGKFYQYSMSNTALIQEQFFGAQAVGSFKFWKDKGFSVNKGEKGIKILVPNKTVPKFKDENGKWKSINKANVQEKKLIQDGKKEVTQGRLYFSVGHVFDVSQTNVKASDLPKIFPNRWLEGNVEDYKVLYKGMEAIAEKNGISIIAPKEELGSAKGVSYTLTKEVALNPRNSEKQNVKSLLHELTHAKLHTKETHMNYTAAEKEFQAEMTAYTVSSYFGIDTSSYSLDYLSNWTKGKTFEDKTNLLKEVHETSAEFIGTIEDTLVKEREKNRSLEREADDQEPLSPQNVHKKLKEGYEAYREKQQKESSDDVKSVFERVRAEETYYSTQVKVIKNGWMTKEEVVKLEHQMDSVTKKDEQGVIHGQIQKEPLTFKTHHEKVHQPYFQKRTGTVKNKKDEQEMER
;
A
#
# COMPACT_ATOMS: atom_id res chain seq x y z
N MET A 1 15.21 -22.49 5.85
CA MET A 1 14.61 -23.22 4.71
C MET A 1 13.10 -23.00 4.77
N SER A 2 12.56 -22.08 3.96
CA SER A 2 11.11 -21.89 3.83
C SER A 2 10.51 -23.23 3.38
N LYS A 3 9.45 -23.70 4.05
CA LYS A 3 8.71 -24.90 3.63
C LYS A 3 8.04 -24.54 2.31
N GLY A 4 8.72 -24.83 1.20
CA GLY A 4 8.22 -24.50 -0.13
C GLY A 4 6.80 -25.02 -0.33
N TYR A 5 5.92 -24.14 -0.79
CA TYR A 5 4.51 -24.43 -1.05
C TYR A 5 4.34 -25.70 -1.88
N VAL A 6 3.46 -26.60 -1.44
CA VAL A 6 3.14 -27.86 -2.13
C VAL A 6 1.77 -27.71 -2.77
N LYS A 7 1.76 -27.75 -4.11
CA LYS A 7 0.54 -27.63 -4.91
C LYS A 7 -0.42 -28.77 -4.58
N LYS A 8 -1.67 -28.45 -4.27
CA LYS A 8 -2.71 -29.46 -3.99
C LYS A 8 -3.31 -29.99 -5.29
N SER A 9 -3.81 -31.22 -5.28
CA SER A 9 -4.54 -31.78 -6.43
C SER A 9 -5.82 -30.98 -6.72
N ALA A 10 -6.33 -31.06 -7.94
CA ALA A 10 -7.56 -30.35 -8.31
C ALA A 10 -8.76 -30.74 -7.42
N GLU A 11 -8.83 -32.01 -7.00
CA GLU A 11 -9.91 -32.49 -6.13
C GLU A 11 -9.79 -31.95 -4.70
N GLU A 12 -8.58 -31.96 -4.13
CA GLU A 12 -8.32 -31.39 -2.80
C GLU A 12 -8.66 -29.91 -2.75
N LYS A 13 -8.25 -29.16 -3.79
CA LYS A 13 -8.60 -27.74 -3.93
C LYS A 13 -10.09 -27.50 -3.95
N ARG A 14 -10.81 -28.26 -4.76
CA ARG A 14 -12.27 -28.10 -4.87
C ARG A 14 -12.95 -28.37 -3.53
N LYS A 15 -12.55 -29.43 -2.82
CA LYS A 15 -13.10 -29.78 -1.50
C LYS A 15 -12.82 -28.70 -0.45
N GLU A 16 -11.61 -28.14 -0.45
CA GLU A 16 -11.22 -27.10 0.49
C GLU A 16 -11.92 -25.76 0.23
N ILE A 17 -12.00 -25.34 -1.04
CA ILE A 17 -12.79 -24.18 -1.45
C ILE A 17 -14.24 -24.35 -0.99
N GLU A 18 -14.85 -25.51 -1.23
CA GLU A 18 -16.22 -25.82 -0.81
C GLU A 18 -16.41 -25.82 0.70
N ALA A 19 -15.44 -26.33 1.46
CA ALA A 19 -15.49 -26.28 2.92
C ALA A 19 -15.41 -24.83 3.44
N LEU A 20 -14.52 -24.01 2.88
CA LEU A 20 -14.31 -22.62 3.29
C LEU A 20 -15.52 -21.73 2.99
N THR A 21 -16.08 -21.83 1.78
CA THR A 21 -17.25 -21.05 1.38
C THR A 21 -18.48 -21.44 2.20
N LYS A 22 -18.73 -22.74 2.37
CA LYS A 22 -19.87 -23.23 3.16
C LYS A 22 -19.79 -22.86 4.64
N ASP A 23 -18.58 -22.90 5.23
CA ASP A 23 -18.38 -22.47 6.62
C ASP A 23 -18.69 -20.98 6.79
N MET A 24 -18.11 -20.13 5.93
CA MET A 24 -18.34 -18.68 6.00
C MET A 24 -19.80 -18.32 5.75
N ASP A 25 -20.45 -18.93 4.74
CA ASP A 25 -21.85 -18.67 4.42
C ASP A 25 -22.77 -18.95 5.64
N LYS A 26 -22.55 -20.09 6.31
CA LYS A 26 -23.25 -20.43 7.54
C LYS A 26 -22.96 -19.41 8.67
N ARG A 27 -21.71 -18.97 8.80
CA ARG A 27 -21.32 -17.98 9.82
C ARG A 27 -21.98 -16.63 9.57
N VAL A 28 -22.11 -16.19 8.31
CA VAL A 28 -22.78 -14.94 7.93
C VAL A 28 -24.26 -14.97 8.35
N GLU A 29 -24.97 -16.07 8.11
CA GLU A 29 -26.38 -16.24 8.51
C GLU A 29 -26.56 -16.21 10.04
N GLN A 30 -25.54 -16.60 10.79
CA GLN A 30 -25.56 -16.69 12.26
C GLN A 30 -24.84 -15.51 12.93
N HIS A 31 -24.43 -14.49 12.16
CA HIS A 31 -23.61 -13.41 12.68
C HIS A 31 -24.44 -12.35 13.39
N PHE A 32 -24.14 -12.14 14.67
CA PHE A 32 -24.69 -11.04 15.48
C PHE A 32 -23.58 -10.46 16.36
N HIS A 33 -23.59 -9.14 16.53
CA HIS A 33 -22.71 -8.48 17.49
C HIS A 33 -23.26 -8.64 18.91
N SER A 34 -22.38 -8.90 19.86
CA SER A 34 -22.73 -8.95 21.27
C SER A 34 -23.12 -7.56 21.80
N PRO A 35 -23.96 -7.48 22.86
CA PRO A 35 -24.24 -6.23 23.55
C PRO A 35 -22.98 -5.50 24.02
N GLU A 36 -21.95 -6.25 24.43
CA GLU A 36 -20.65 -5.72 24.86
C GLU A 36 -19.91 -5.05 23.71
N GLU A 37 -19.82 -5.70 22.55
CA GLU A 37 -19.19 -5.12 21.35
C GLU A 37 -19.90 -3.84 20.90
N LEU A 38 -21.24 -3.82 20.95
CA LEU A 38 -22.04 -2.63 20.67
C LEU A 38 -21.78 -1.50 21.67
N LYS A 39 -21.72 -1.81 22.96
CA LYS A 39 -21.43 -0.84 24.01
C LYS A 39 -20.04 -0.22 23.83
N ASP A 40 -19.03 -1.03 23.51
CA ASP A 40 -17.67 -0.57 23.27
C ASP A 40 -17.59 0.36 22.05
N TYR A 41 -18.26 -0.02 20.95
CA TYR A 41 -18.35 0.81 19.75
C TYR A 41 -19.04 2.15 20.03
N LEU A 42 -20.22 2.14 20.66
CA LEU A 42 -20.95 3.37 20.98
C LEU A 42 -20.16 4.27 21.95
N SER A 43 -19.47 3.67 22.93
CA SER A 43 -18.61 4.38 23.87
C SER A 43 -17.39 5.01 23.17
N PHE A 44 -16.87 4.36 22.14
CA PHE A 44 -15.80 4.90 21.30
C PHE A 44 -16.30 6.06 20.44
N MET A 45 -17.40 5.89 19.72
CA MET A 45 -17.97 6.93 18.85
C MET A 45 -18.45 8.15 19.63
N GLY A 46 -18.92 7.96 20.87
CA GLY A 46 -19.30 9.06 21.77
C GLY A 46 -18.16 10.00 22.16
N LYS A 47 -16.90 9.66 21.85
CA LYS A 47 -15.73 10.54 22.07
C LYS A 47 -15.57 11.60 20.98
N PHE A 48 -16.21 11.43 19.82
CA PHE A 48 -16.04 12.29 18.64
C PHE A 48 -17.16 13.33 18.54
N TYR A 49 -16.87 14.42 17.83
CA TYR A 49 -17.87 15.44 17.56
C TYR A 49 -18.90 14.95 16.55
N GLN A 50 -20.16 15.30 16.78
CA GLN A 50 -21.20 15.24 15.76
C GLN A 50 -21.11 16.52 14.89
N TYR A 51 -20.39 16.42 13.77
CA TYR A 51 -20.24 17.54 12.85
C TYR A 51 -21.57 17.90 12.18
N SER A 52 -21.71 19.17 11.78
CA SER A 52 -22.83 19.61 10.94
C SER A 52 -22.80 18.90 9.59
N MET A 53 -23.96 18.76 8.94
CA MET A 53 -24.06 18.14 7.61
C MET A 53 -23.09 18.75 6.59
N SER A 54 -22.87 20.07 6.64
CA SER A 54 -21.90 20.75 5.77
C SER A 54 -20.45 20.32 6.04
N ASN A 55 -20.05 20.20 7.30
CA ASN A 55 -18.71 19.71 7.64
C ASN A 55 -18.58 18.22 7.36
N THR A 56 -19.63 17.42 7.56
CA THR A 56 -19.64 16.00 7.19
C THR A 56 -19.44 15.84 5.69
N ALA A 57 -20.19 16.55 4.85
CA ALA A 57 -20.02 16.52 3.39
C ALA A 57 -18.61 16.97 2.96
N LEU A 58 -18.11 18.07 3.55
CA LEU A 58 -16.77 18.58 3.28
C LEU A 58 -15.65 17.60 3.70
N ILE A 59 -15.85 16.86 4.79
CA ILE A 59 -14.94 15.80 5.22
C ILE A 59 -14.95 14.66 4.21
N GLN A 60 -16.14 14.17 3.83
CA GLN A 60 -16.27 13.04 2.89
C GLN A 60 -15.70 13.36 1.50
N GLU A 61 -15.85 14.59 1.01
CA GLU A 61 -15.28 15.03 -0.28
C GLU A 61 -13.75 15.01 -0.28
N GLN A 62 -13.11 15.35 0.85
CA GLN A 62 -11.65 15.39 0.97
C GLN A 62 -11.04 14.05 1.38
N PHE A 63 -11.79 13.25 2.13
CA PHE A 63 -11.35 11.97 2.68
C PHE A 63 -12.57 11.07 2.83
N PHE A 64 -12.86 10.34 1.75
CA PHE A 64 -14.02 9.47 1.68
C PHE A 64 -13.99 8.39 2.75
N GLY A 65 -15.14 8.08 3.36
CA GLY A 65 -15.26 7.05 4.39
C GLY A 65 -14.69 7.43 5.77
N ALA A 66 -14.32 8.69 6.00
CA ALA A 66 -13.91 9.15 7.33
C ALA A 66 -15.06 9.02 8.34
N GLN A 67 -14.78 8.46 9.52
CA GLN A 67 -15.80 8.25 10.57
C GLN A 67 -15.38 8.82 11.91
N ALA A 68 -14.14 8.51 12.32
CA ALA A 68 -13.59 8.89 13.61
C ALA A 68 -12.63 10.05 13.38
N VAL A 69 -13.16 11.28 13.39
CA VAL A 69 -12.43 12.47 12.94
C VAL A 69 -12.17 13.45 14.09
N GLY A 70 -10.90 13.78 14.31
CA GLY A 70 -10.46 14.65 15.40
C GLY A 70 -9.38 15.65 14.99
N SER A 71 -9.27 16.77 15.71
CA SER A 71 -8.15 17.70 15.50
C SER A 71 -6.80 17.08 15.89
N PHE A 72 -5.70 17.67 15.44
CA PHE A 72 -4.36 17.23 15.85
C PHE A 72 -4.21 17.20 17.38
N LYS A 73 -4.75 18.23 18.07
CA LYS A 73 -4.76 18.30 19.53
C LYS A 73 -5.61 17.19 20.14
N PHE A 74 -6.78 16.88 19.57
CA PHE A 74 -7.63 15.79 20.04
C PHE A 74 -6.86 14.46 20.07
N TRP A 75 -6.20 14.10 18.98
CA TRP A 75 -5.42 12.86 18.91
C TRP A 75 -4.26 12.86 19.90
N LYS A 76 -3.53 13.97 19.99
CA LYS A 76 -2.43 14.14 20.94
C LYS A 76 -2.87 14.01 22.40
N ASP A 77 -4.00 14.62 22.76
CA ASP A 77 -4.55 14.54 24.12
C ASP A 77 -5.04 13.12 24.46
N LYS A 78 -5.28 12.28 23.45
CA LYS A 78 -5.59 10.85 23.60
C LYS A 78 -4.37 9.93 23.54
N GLY A 79 -3.16 10.48 23.44
CA GLY A 79 -1.92 9.70 23.39
C GLY A 79 -1.53 9.20 22.00
N PHE A 80 -2.24 9.63 20.95
CA PHE A 80 -1.98 9.27 19.57
C PHE A 80 -1.35 10.42 18.79
N SER A 81 -0.72 10.10 17.67
CA SER A 81 -0.12 11.09 16.77
C SER A 81 -0.59 10.87 15.34
N VAL A 82 -0.78 11.97 14.61
CA VAL A 82 -0.99 11.93 13.16
C VAL A 82 0.29 11.45 12.48
N ASN A 83 0.16 10.54 11.51
CA ASN A 83 1.28 9.97 10.79
C ASN A 83 1.98 11.05 9.94
N LYS A 84 3.31 10.92 9.83
CA LYS A 84 4.11 11.91 9.08
C LYS A 84 3.72 11.90 7.60
N GLY A 85 3.40 13.08 7.07
CA GLY A 85 3.03 13.25 5.66
C GLY A 85 1.52 13.32 5.42
N GLU A 86 0.70 13.00 6.43
CA GLU A 86 -0.75 13.12 6.32
C GLU A 86 -1.20 14.57 6.18
N LYS A 87 -2.21 14.78 5.32
CA LYS A 87 -2.80 16.09 5.08
C LYS A 87 -4.06 16.23 5.93
N GLY A 88 -4.19 17.37 6.60
CA GLY A 88 -5.39 17.66 7.39
C GLY A 88 -6.60 17.89 6.51
N ILE A 89 -7.72 17.27 6.89
CA ILE A 89 -9.04 17.45 6.31
C ILE A 89 -9.58 18.79 6.80
N LYS A 90 -9.97 19.68 5.87
CA LYS A 90 -10.44 21.01 6.22
C LYS A 90 -11.89 20.97 6.70
N ILE A 91 -12.18 21.74 7.75
CA ILE A 91 -13.54 21.97 8.25
C ILE A 91 -13.80 23.46 8.45
N LEU A 92 -15.07 23.85 8.45
CA LEU A 92 -15.50 25.19 8.82
C LEU A 92 -15.74 25.26 10.33
N VAL A 93 -15.00 26.14 11.00
CA VAL A 93 -15.10 26.36 12.45
C VAL A 93 -15.85 27.68 12.69
N PRO A 94 -17.01 27.65 13.38
CA PRO A 94 -17.74 28.86 13.72
C PRO A 94 -16.99 29.66 14.79
N ASN A 95 -16.71 30.92 14.51
CA ASN A 95 -16.11 31.88 15.45
C ASN A 95 -17.02 33.09 15.62
N LYS A 96 -17.08 33.63 16.84
CA LYS A 96 -17.81 34.87 17.12
C LYS A 96 -16.82 35.99 17.39
N THR A 97 -16.94 37.10 16.68
CA THR A 97 -16.19 38.31 17.05
C THR A 97 -16.71 38.85 18.37
N VAL A 98 -15.82 39.37 19.22
CA VAL A 98 -16.22 39.98 20.48
C VAL A 98 -17.06 41.25 20.22
N PRO A 99 -18.23 41.43 20.88
CA PRO A 99 -19.00 42.66 20.82
C PRO A 99 -18.15 43.90 21.15
N LYS A 100 -18.48 45.03 20.51
CA LYS A 100 -17.80 46.31 20.71
C LYS A 100 -18.80 47.38 21.11
N PHE A 101 -18.36 48.36 21.89
CA PHE A 101 -19.13 49.54 22.27
C PHE A 101 -18.35 50.81 21.91
N LYS A 102 -19.05 51.94 21.75
CA LYS A 102 -18.38 53.24 21.56
C LYS A 102 -17.93 53.83 22.90
N ASP A 103 -16.65 54.18 23.00
CA ASP A 103 -16.15 54.98 24.12
C ASP A 103 -16.64 56.44 24.03
N GLU A 104 -16.26 57.26 25.00
CA GLU A 104 -16.67 58.67 25.07
C GLU A 104 -16.14 59.51 23.89
N ASN A 105 -15.10 59.03 23.21
CA ASN A 105 -14.52 59.67 22.01
C ASN A 105 -15.11 59.10 20.71
N GLY A 106 -16.17 58.28 20.79
CA GLY A 106 -16.80 57.65 19.63
C GLY A 106 -16.01 56.50 19.01
N LYS A 107 -14.93 56.03 19.64
CA LYS A 107 -14.09 54.92 19.13
C LYS A 107 -14.63 53.58 19.59
N TRP A 108 -14.61 52.60 18.70
CA TRP A 108 -15.05 51.23 19.00
C TRP A 108 -14.04 50.48 19.87
N LYS A 109 -14.47 50.06 21.06
CA LYS A 109 -13.69 49.30 22.03
C LYS A 109 -14.37 47.95 22.33
N SER A 110 -13.58 46.90 22.50
CA SER A 110 -14.09 45.56 22.84
C SER A 110 -14.73 45.54 24.23
N ILE A 111 -15.88 44.87 24.37
CA ILE A 111 -16.58 44.74 25.64
C ILE A 111 -15.72 44.07 26.74
N ASN A 112 -14.81 43.17 26.35
CA ASN A 112 -13.88 42.52 27.28
C ASN A 112 -12.88 43.51 27.92
N LYS A 113 -12.70 44.69 27.31
CA LYS A 113 -11.84 45.77 27.82
C LYS A 113 -12.63 46.89 28.51
N ALA A 114 -13.94 46.72 28.73
CA ALA A 114 -14.77 47.72 29.41
C ALA A 114 -14.40 47.85 30.90
N ASN A 115 -14.27 49.07 31.39
CA ASN A 115 -14.11 49.36 32.82
C ASN A 115 -15.45 49.21 33.58
N VAL A 116 -15.43 49.32 34.91
CA VAL A 116 -16.60 49.08 35.77
C VAL A 116 -17.76 50.04 35.46
N GLN A 117 -17.48 51.31 35.18
CA GLN A 117 -18.49 52.31 34.84
C GLN A 117 -19.06 52.09 33.43
N GLU A 118 -18.20 51.80 32.45
CA GLU A 118 -18.58 51.46 31.07
C GLU A 118 -19.48 50.22 31.05
N LYS A 119 -19.20 49.19 31.87
CA LYS A 119 -20.05 47.99 31.98
C LYS A 119 -21.45 48.31 32.51
N LYS A 120 -21.58 49.18 33.52
CA LYS A 120 -22.89 49.62 34.04
C LYS A 120 -23.67 50.38 32.97
N LEU A 121 -23.02 51.31 32.25
CA LEU A 121 -23.67 52.08 31.19
C LEU A 121 -24.12 51.20 30.00
N ILE A 122 -23.35 50.15 29.68
CA ILE A 122 -23.73 49.16 28.68
C ILE A 122 -24.94 48.33 29.14
N GLN A 123 -24.98 47.92 30.42
CA GLN A 123 -26.12 47.17 30.99
C GLN A 123 -27.40 48.01 31.04
N ASP A 124 -27.29 49.30 31.37
CA ASP A 124 -28.41 50.25 31.40
C ASP A 124 -28.92 50.63 29.98
N GLY A 125 -28.31 50.12 28.91
CA GLY A 125 -28.66 50.46 27.52
C GLY A 125 -28.25 51.88 27.10
N LYS A 126 -27.41 52.56 27.89
CA LYS A 126 -27.00 53.96 27.68
C LYS A 126 -25.76 54.10 26.78
N LYS A 127 -25.21 52.99 26.27
CA LYS A 127 -24.12 53.00 25.27
C LYS A 127 -24.48 52.15 24.05
N GLU A 128 -24.10 52.65 22.88
CA GLU A 128 -24.26 51.95 21.61
C GLU A 128 -23.30 50.74 21.55
N VAL A 129 -23.86 49.55 21.30
CA VAL A 129 -23.12 48.27 21.23
C VAL A 129 -23.40 47.58 19.91
N THR A 130 -22.34 47.18 19.20
CA THR A 130 -22.44 46.24 18.08
C THR A 130 -22.43 44.81 18.61
N GLN A 131 -23.37 44.01 18.15
CA GLN A 131 -23.40 42.57 18.41
C GLN A 131 -22.19 41.87 17.76
N GLY A 132 -21.73 40.80 18.40
CA GLY A 132 -20.70 39.94 17.84
C GLY A 132 -21.19 39.31 16.54
N ARG A 133 -20.36 39.35 15.49
CA ARG A 133 -20.67 38.73 14.20
C ARG A 133 -20.13 37.30 14.19
N LEU A 134 -20.95 36.38 13.68
CA LEU A 134 -20.52 35.02 13.37
C LEU A 134 -19.72 35.05 12.07
N TYR A 135 -18.55 34.41 12.07
CA TYR A 135 -17.76 34.15 10.87
C TYR A 135 -17.14 32.76 10.97
N PHE A 136 -16.69 32.21 9.86
CA PHE A 136 -16.10 30.87 9.82
C PHE A 136 -14.61 30.97 9.50
N SER A 137 -13.80 30.19 10.20
CA SER A 137 -12.39 29.95 9.85
C SER A 137 -12.19 28.52 9.38
N VAL A 138 -11.07 28.25 8.71
CA VAL A 138 -10.69 26.89 8.33
C VAL A 138 -9.98 26.21 9.50
N GLY A 139 -10.56 25.13 10.02
CA GLY A 139 -9.92 24.18 10.92
C GLY A 139 -9.39 22.97 10.16
N HIS A 140 -8.52 22.19 10.81
CA HIS A 140 -8.01 20.94 10.25
C HIS A 140 -8.22 19.79 11.23
N VAL A 141 -8.71 18.68 10.70
CA VAL A 141 -8.98 17.43 11.42
C VAL A 141 -8.39 16.26 10.64
N PHE A 142 -8.30 15.12 11.29
CA PHE A 142 -7.68 13.91 10.78
C PHE A 142 -8.56 12.73 11.15
N ASP A 143 -8.79 11.85 10.18
CA ASP A 143 -9.43 10.56 10.41
C ASP A 143 -8.49 9.63 11.19
N VAL A 144 -9.06 8.66 11.90
CA VAL A 144 -8.30 7.67 12.68
C VAL A 144 -7.27 6.91 11.83
N SER A 145 -7.58 6.64 10.56
CA SER A 145 -6.67 6.00 9.60
C SER A 145 -5.42 6.84 9.26
N GLN A 146 -5.44 8.14 9.56
CA GLN A 146 -4.31 9.06 9.39
C GLN A 146 -3.43 9.13 10.65
N THR A 147 -3.67 8.27 11.64
CA THR A 147 -2.96 8.28 12.93
C THR A 147 -2.24 6.96 13.18
N ASN A 148 -1.47 6.90 14.27
CA ASN A 148 -0.80 5.69 14.73
C ASN A 148 -1.69 4.77 15.59
N VAL A 149 -3.01 5.01 15.63
CA VAL A 149 -3.99 4.14 16.29
C VAL A 149 -3.96 2.76 15.64
N LYS A 150 -3.84 1.71 16.44
CA LYS A 150 -3.84 0.33 15.94
C LYS A 150 -5.22 -0.31 15.97
N ALA A 151 -5.38 -1.40 15.23
CA ALA A 151 -6.61 -2.21 15.24
C ALA A 151 -6.99 -2.71 16.65
N SER A 152 -6.01 -2.92 17.53
CA SER A 152 -6.21 -3.29 18.95
C SER A 152 -6.76 -2.15 19.82
N ASP A 153 -6.56 -0.90 19.41
CA ASP A 153 -7.04 0.29 20.12
C ASP A 153 -8.49 0.66 19.71
N LEU A 154 -9.00 0.01 18.66
CA LEU A 154 -10.31 0.23 18.09
C LEU A 154 -11.31 -0.84 18.56
N PRO A 155 -12.60 -0.47 18.69
CA PRO A 155 -13.66 -1.46 18.92
C PRO A 155 -13.59 -2.58 17.88
N LYS A 156 -13.91 -3.81 18.31
CA LYS A 156 -13.86 -4.98 17.42
C LYS A 156 -14.74 -4.81 16.19
N ILE A 157 -15.92 -4.23 16.37
CA ILE A 157 -16.92 -3.98 15.33
C ILE A 157 -16.79 -2.58 14.71
N PHE A 158 -15.63 -1.91 14.87
CA PHE A 158 -15.39 -0.62 14.24
C PHE A 158 -15.48 -0.80 12.71
N PRO A 159 -16.35 -0.05 12.01
CA PRO A 159 -16.58 -0.25 10.58
C PRO A 159 -15.29 -0.08 9.78
N ASN A 160 -15.08 -0.94 8.79
CA ASN A 160 -13.93 -0.88 7.88
C ASN A 160 -12.58 -0.75 8.60
N ARG A 161 -12.43 -1.38 9.78
CA ARG A 161 -11.17 -1.41 10.54
C ARG A 161 -10.03 -2.01 9.73
N TRP A 162 -8.88 -1.33 9.66
CA TRP A 162 -7.72 -1.81 8.91
C TRP A 162 -7.25 -3.18 9.43
N LEU A 163 -6.99 -4.11 8.52
CA LEU A 163 -6.26 -5.32 8.82
C LEU A 163 -4.78 -4.98 8.98
N GLU A 164 -4.20 -5.40 10.11
CA GLU A 164 -2.77 -5.30 10.37
C GLU A 164 -2.12 -6.67 10.25
N GLY A 165 -0.87 -6.70 9.80
CA GLY A 165 -0.06 -7.90 9.75
C GLY A 165 0.83 -7.99 8.51
N ASN A 166 1.94 -8.71 8.68
CA ASN A 166 2.83 -9.11 7.59
C ASN A 166 2.38 -10.47 7.06
N VAL A 167 2.75 -10.78 5.82
CA VAL A 167 2.44 -12.06 5.16
C VAL A 167 3.75 -12.77 4.82
N GLU A 168 3.83 -14.05 5.16
CA GLU A 168 5.00 -14.86 4.81
C GLU A 168 5.14 -14.94 3.28
N ASP A 169 6.36 -14.76 2.78
CA ASP A 169 6.67 -14.71 1.34
C ASP A 169 5.77 -13.73 0.53
N TYR A 170 5.32 -12.63 1.17
CA TYR A 170 4.39 -11.64 0.60
C TYR A 170 4.71 -11.24 -0.85
N LYS A 171 5.98 -11.00 -1.18
CA LYS A 171 6.39 -10.62 -2.54
C LYS A 171 6.04 -11.68 -3.59
N VAL A 172 6.21 -12.96 -3.26
CA VAL A 172 5.93 -14.06 -4.18
C VAL A 172 4.42 -14.26 -4.30
N LEU A 173 3.69 -14.16 -3.19
CA LEU A 173 2.23 -14.18 -3.19
C LEU A 173 1.65 -13.02 -4.02
N TYR A 174 2.22 -11.81 -3.86
CA TYR A 174 1.80 -10.62 -4.59
C TYR A 174 1.99 -10.78 -6.09
N LYS A 175 3.13 -11.33 -6.54
CA LYS A 175 3.32 -11.72 -7.95
C LYS A 175 2.24 -12.68 -8.46
N GLY A 176 1.77 -13.61 -7.61
CA GLY A 176 0.65 -14.48 -7.95
C GLY A 176 -0.65 -13.70 -8.19
N MET A 177 -0.90 -12.63 -7.42
CA MET A 177 -2.03 -11.73 -7.64
C MET A 177 -1.86 -10.84 -8.87
N GLU A 178 -0.63 -10.39 -9.16
CA GLU A 178 -0.32 -9.70 -10.42
C GLU A 178 -0.59 -10.62 -11.62
N ALA A 179 -0.22 -11.90 -11.54
CA ALA A 179 -0.50 -12.89 -12.58
C ALA A 179 -2.02 -13.13 -12.77
N ILE A 180 -2.83 -13.03 -11.72
CA ILE A 180 -4.30 -13.03 -11.84
C ILE A 180 -4.76 -11.83 -12.67
N ALA A 181 -4.24 -10.63 -12.37
CA ALA A 181 -4.59 -9.41 -13.07
C ALA A 181 -4.23 -9.51 -14.56
N GLU A 182 -2.98 -9.91 -14.87
CA GLU A 182 -2.49 -10.12 -16.24
C GLU A 182 -3.37 -11.11 -17.01
N LYS A 183 -3.67 -12.27 -16.43
CA LYS A 183 -4.49 -13.31 -17.06
C LYS A 183 -5.90 -12.83 -17.39
N ASN A 184 -6.44 -11.90 -16.61
CA ASN A 184 -7.79 -11.37 -16.75
C ASN A 184 -7.83 -10.02 -17.51
N GLY A 185 -6.68 -9.53 -18.00
CA GLY A 185 -6.59 -8.25 -18.69
C GLY A 185 -6.91 -7.05 -17.79
N ILE A 186 -6.57 -7.16 -16.49
CA ILE A 186 -6.79 -6.13 -15.48
C ILE A 186 -5.45 -5.41 -15.21
N SER A 187 -5.50 -4.08 -15.13
CA SER A 187 -4.33 -3.27 -14.82
C SER A 187 -4.32 -2.87 -13.34
N ILE A 188 -3.24 -3.18 -12.62
CA ILE A 188 -3.01 -2.67 -11.26
C ILE A 188 -2.31 -1.31 -11.38
N ILE A 189 -2.97 -0.25 -10.93
CA ILE A 189 -2.50 1.14 -11.07
C ILE A 189 -2.34 1.80 -9.70
N ALA A 190 -1.62 2.93 -9.68
CA ALA A 190 -1.69 3.84 -8.54
C ALA A 190 -3.11 4.46 -8.46
N PRO A 191 -3.63 4.73 -7.26
CA PRO A 191 -4.95 5.33 -7.12
C PRO A 191 -5.01 6.68 -7.84
N LYS A 192 -6.11 6.93 -8.57
CA LYS A 192 -6.31 8.16 -9.35
C LYS A 192 -6.52 9.39 -8.47
N GLU A 193 -6.99 9.17 -7.24
CA GLU A 193 -7.26 10.19 -6.23
C GLU A 193 -7.04 9.66 -4.81
N GLU A 194 -7.32 10.47 -3.79
CA GLU A 194 -7.18 10.08 -2.39
C GLU A 194 -8.24 9.02 -2.02
N LEU A 195 -7.75 7.83 -1.65
CA LEU A 195 -8.43 6.67 -1.06
C LEU A 195 -9.38 6.99 0.10
N GLY A 196 -8.98 7.96 0.91
CA GLY A 196 -9.56 8.14 2.23
C GLY A 196 -9.44 6.85 3.06
N SER A 197 -10.56 6.41 3.62
CA SER A 197 -10.69 5.18 4.40
C SER A 197 -10.90 3.91 3.57
N ALA A 198 -11.13 4.04 2.26
CA ALA A 198 -11.31 2.88 1.37
C ALA A 198 -10.01 2.08 1.25
N LYS A 199 -10.08 0.75 1.18
CA LYS A 199 -8.88 -0.10 1.17
C LYS A 199 -8.33 -0.35 -0.24
N GLY A 200 -9.20 -0.23 -1.22
CA GLY A 200 -8.93 -0.42 -2.63
C GLY A 200 -10.11 0.12 -3.42
N VAL A 201 -9.97 0.11 -4.74
CA VAL A 201 -11.04 0.47 -5.67
C VAL A 201 -10.88 -0.30 -6.96
N SER A 202 -12.00 -0.72 -7.53
CA SER A 202 -12.09 -1.35 -8.85
C SER A 202 -12.77 -0.40 -9.83
N TYR A 203 -12.02 0.08 -10.81
CA TYR A 203 -12.53 0.85 -11.95
C TYR A 203 -13.02 -0.15 -13.02
N THR A 204 -14.16 -0.78 -12.73
CA THR A 204 -14.73 -1.89 -13.53
C THR A 204 -14.90 -1.57 -15.02
N LEU A 205 -15.25 -0.32 -15.35
CA LEU A 205 -15.42 0.14 -16.73
C LEU A 205 -14.12 0.16 -17.54
N THR A 206 -12.97 0.35 -16.88
CA THR A 206 -11.65 0.41 -17.51
C THR A 206 -10.78 -0.81 -17.20
N LYS A 207 -11.29 -1.78 -16.42
CA LYS A 207 -10.56 -2.94 -15.90
C LYS A 207 -9.25 -2.53 -15.21
N GLU A 208 -9.33 -1.51 -14.36
CA GLU A 208 -8.21 -1.08 -13.54
C GLU A 208 -8.54 -1.29 -12.07
N VAL A 209 -7.54 -1.61 -11.25
CA VAL A 209 -7.68 -1.69 -9.79
C VAL A 209 -6.58 -0.89 -9.12
N ALA A 210 -6.88 -0.29 -7.97
CA ALA A 210 -5.90 0.41 -7.16
C ALA A 210 -6.06 0.05 -5.69
N LEU A 211 -4.94 0.05 -4.94
CA LEU A 211 -4.94 -0.17 -3.50
C LEU A 211 -4.63 1.14 -2.77
N ASN A 212 -5.17 1.26 -1.56
CA ASN A 212 -4.80 2.37 -0.69
C ASN A 212 -3.34 2.23 -0.26
N PRO A 213 -2.49 3.27 -0.44
CA PRO A 213 -1.08 3.23 -0.03
C PRO A 213 -0.87 3.02 1.48
N ARG A 214 -1.92 3.20 2.31
CA ARG A 214 -1.88 2.99 3.77
C ARG A 214 -2.05 1.54 4.20
N ASN A 215 -2.30 0.62 3.27
CA ASN A 215 -2.51 -0.79 3.57
C ASN A 215 -1.26 -1.50 4.12
N SER A 216 -1.49 -2.38 5.09
CA SER A 216 -0.53 -3.42 5.47
C SER A 216 -0.44 -4.51 4.38
N GLU A 217 0.55 -5.40 4.47
CA GLU A 217 0.66 -6.55 3.56
C GLU A 217 -0.61 -7.43 3.61
N LYS A 218 -1.09 -7.72 4.82
CA LYS A 218 -2.32 -8.51 5.02
C LYS A 218 -3.55 -7.83 4.42
N GLN A 219 -3.68 -6.51 4.60
CA GLN A 219 -4.76 -5.74 3.98
C GLN A 219 -4.64 -5.74 2.46
N ASN A 220 -3.43 -5.61 1.91
CA ASN A 220 -3.19 -5.63 0.46
C ASN A 220 -3.61 -6.95 -0.17
N VAL A 221 -3.32 -8.10 0.46
CA VAL A 221 -3.76 -9.40 -0.06
C VAL A 221 -5.28 -9.45 -0.13
N LYS A 222 -5.96 -9.18 0.98
CA LYS A 222 -7.43 -9.20 1.05
C LYS A 222 -8.04 -8.26 0.02
N SER A 223 -7.59 -7.01 0.01
CA SER A 223 -8.19 -5.96 -0.81
C SER A 223 -7.91 -6.17 -2.28
N LEU A 224 -6.71 -6.59 -2.67
CA LEU A 224 -6.42 -6.84 -4.09
C LEU A 224 -7.26 -7.99 -4.63
N LEU A 225 -7.39 -9.10 -3.90
CA LEU A 225 -8.25 -10.21 -4.31
C LEU A 225 -9.71 -9.77 -4.46
N HIS A 226 -10.19 -8.89 -3.56
CA HIS A 226 -11.52 -8.30 -3.64
C HIS A 226 -11.67 -7.43 -4.90
N GLU A 227 -10.77 -6.47 -5.13
CA GLU A 227 -10.84 -5.59 -6.32
C GLU A 227 -10.67 -6.34 -7.64
N LEU A 228 -9.82 -7.38 -7.68
CA LEU A 228 -9.64 -8.25 -8.84
C LEU A 228 -10.92 -9.06 -9.13
N THR A 229 -11.63 -9.48 -8.08
CA THR A 229 -12.91 -10.17 -8.25
C THR A 229 -13.95 -9.23 -8.86
N HIS A 230 -14.02 -7.98 -8.39
CA HIS A 230 -14.85 -6.96 -9.02
C HIS A 230 -14.50 -6.72 -10.48
N ALA A 231 -13.22 -6.52 -10.79
CA ALA A 231 -12.78 -6.25 -12.16
C ALA A 231 -12.99 -7.45 -13.10
N LYS A 232 -13.04 -8.67 -12.56
CA LYS A 232 -13.31 -9.90 -13.32
C LYS A 232 -14.81 -10.13 -13.55
N LEU A 233 -15.62 -10.08 -12.49
CA LEU A 233 -17.02 -10.50 -12.54
C LEU A 233 -17.98 -9.36 -12.90
N HIS A 234 -17.64 -8.12 -12.53
CA HIS A 234 -18.56 -6.96 -12.57
C HIS A 234 -18.13 -5.93 -13.61
N THR A 235 -17.79 -6.43 -14.80
CA THR A 235 -17.39 -5.65 -15.98
C THR A 235 -18.52 -4.74 -16.47
N LYS A 236 -18.21 -3.85 -17.42
CA LYS A 236 -19.22 -2.99 -18.07
C LYS A 236 -20.42 -3.79 -18.60
N GLU A 237 -20.20 -5.01 -19.06
CA GLU A 237 -21.22 -5.88 -19.65
C GLU A 237 -22.06 -6.62 -18.61
N THR A 238 -21.47 -6.97 -17.47
CA THR A 238 -22.09 -7.85 -16.46
C THR A 238 -22.54 -7.12 -15.19
N HIS A 239 -22.04 -5.90 -14.96
CA HIS A 239 -22.30 -5.13 -13.74
C HIS A 239 -23.79 -4.97 -13.43
N MET A 240 -24.62 -4.73 -14.45
CA MET A 240 -26.06 -4.50 -14.29
C MET A 240 -26.85 -5.80 -14.01
N ASN A 241 -26.20 -6.97 -14.07
CA ASN A 241 -26.85 -8.25 -13.78
C ASN A 241 -26.96 -8.54 -12.28
N TYR A 242 -26.23 -7.79 -11.45
CA TYR A 242 -26.14 -8.03 -10.01
C TYR A 242 -26.46 -6.76 -9.22
N THR A 243 -27.12 -6.94 -8.08
CA THR A 243 -27.28 -5.87 -7.09
C THR A 243 -25.95 -5.54 -6.40
N ALA A 244 -25.84 -4.37 -5.78
CA ALA A 244 -24.64 -4.01 -5.01
C ALA A 244 -24.30 -5.01 -3.88
N ALA A 245 -25.33 -5.62 -3.26
CA ALA A 245 -25.12 -6.63 -2.22
C ALA A 245 -24.56 -7.94 -2.81
N GLU A 246 -25.05 -8.36 -3.97
CA GLU A 246 -24.57 -9.58 -4.63
C GLU A 246 -23.15 -9.42 -5.16
N LYS A 247 -22.85 -8.27 -5.80
CA LYS A 247 -21.48 -7.97 -6.29
C LYS A 247 -20.44 -8.15 -5.18
N GLU A 248 -20.80 -7.73 -3.98
CA GLU A 248 -19.88 -7.61 -2.86
C GLU A 248 -19.86 -8.82 -1.96
N PHE A 249 -20.98 -9.55 -1.91
CA PHE A 249 -20.98 -10.93 -1.47
C PHE A 249 -19.95 -11.74 -2.26
N GLN A 250 -19.96 -11.65 -3.59
CA GLN A 250 -19.04 -12.42 -4.42
C GLN A 250 -17.58 -11.99 -4.27
N ALA A 251 -17.31 -10.68 -4.28
CA ALA A 251 -15.96 -10.15 -4.12
C ALA A 251 -15.36 -10.49 -2.76
N GLU A 252 -16.11 -10.28 -1.67
CA GLU A 252 -15.63 -10.55 -0.34
C GLU A 252 -15.49 -12.06 -0.05
N MET A 253 -16.46 -12.87 -0.49
CA MET A 253 -16.42 -14.32 -0.30
C MET A 253 -15.25 -14.95 -1.08
N THR A 254 -14.97 -14.48 -2.28
CA THR A 254 -13.79 -14.90 -3.07
C THR A 254 -12.49 -14.48 -2.38
N ALA A 255 -12.38 -13.21 -1.97
CA ALA A 255 -11.19 -12.71 -1.28
C ALA A 255 -10.88 -13.49 0.01
N TYR A 256 -11.91 -13.78 0.82
CA TYR A 256 -11.79 -14.62 2.01
C TYR A 256 -11.31 -16.03 1.68
N THR A 257 -11.94 -16.66 0.68
CA THR A 257 -11.66 -18.07 0.33
C THR A 257 -10.23 -18.22 -0.15
N VAL A 258 -9.78 -17.36 -1.06
CA VAL A 258 -8.41 -17.37 -1.57
C VAL A 258 -7.40 -17.06 -0.45
N SER A 259 -7.67 -16.05 0.39
CA SER A 259 -6.79 -15.70 1.52
C SER A 259 -6.65 -16.88 2.51
N SER A 260 -7.77 -17.48 2.89
CA SER A 260 -7.82 -18.61 3.83
C SER A 260 -7.09 -19.84 3.29
N TYR A 261 -7.23 -20.11 2.00
CA TYR A 261 -6.53 -21.21 1.33
C TYR A 261 -5.00 -21.08 1.41
N PHE A 262 -4.46 -19.86 1.39
CA PHE A 262 -3.04 -19.57 1.60
C PHE A 262 -2.67 -19.32 3.07
N GLY A 263 -3.56 -19.65 4.02
CA GLY A 263 -3.30 -19.53 5.46
C GLY A 263 -3.36 -18.10 6.01
N ILE A 264 -3.95 -17.16 5.26
CA ILE A 264 -4.08 -15.75 5.66
C ILE A 264 -5.47 -15.54 6.24
N ASP A 265 -5.57 -15.49 7.56
CA ASP A 265 -6.84 -15.33 8.26
C ASP A 265 -7.41 -13.90 8.11
N THR A 266 -8.44 -13.74 7.27
CA THR A 266 -9.23 -12.50 7.15
C THR A 266 -10.64 -12.66 7.73
N SER A 267 -10.90 -13.75 8.45
CA SER A 267 -12.26 -14.23 8.73
C SER A 267 -13.11 -13.24 9.52
N SER A 268 -12.56 -12.62 10.57
CA SER A 268 -13.26 -11.60 11.35
C SER A 268 -13.71 -10.42 10.49
N TYR A 269 -12.83 -9.92 9.62
CA TYR A 269 -13.12 -8.77 8.76
C TYR A 269 -14.18 -9.13 7.72
N SER A 270 -13.96 -10.24 7.01
CA SER A 270 -14.86 -10.66 5.93
C SER A 270 -16.25 -11.03 6.46
N LEU A 271 -16.33 -11.61 7.67
CA LEU A 271 -17.60 -11.93 8.30
C LEU A 271 -18.42 -10.68 8.62
N ASP A 272 -17.81 -9.68 9.27
CA ASP A 272 -18.49 -8.42 9.61
C ASP A 272 -18.92 -7.67 8.34
N TYR A 273 -18.06 -7.66 7.31
CA TYR A 273 -18.34 -7.03 6.02
C TYR A 273 -19.49 -7.72 5.29
N LEU A 274 -19.42 -9.04 5.11
CA LEU A 274 -20.48 -9.82 4.48
C LEU A 274 -21.81 -9.65 5.22
N SER A 275 -21.82 -9.73 6.55
CA SER A 275 -23.03 -9.53 7.35
C SER A 275 -23.66 -8.16 7.08
N ASN A 276 -22.87 -7.10 7.01
CA ASN A 276 -23.39 -5.76 6.70
C ASN A 276 -24.04 -5.67 5.31
N TRP A 277 -23.54 -6.40 4.32
CA TRP A 277 -24.07 -6.38 2.95
C TRP A 277 -25.24 -7.32 2.71
N THR A 278 -25.32 -8.42 3.45
CA THR A 278 -26.38 -9.41 3.31
C THR A 278 -27.55 -9.17 4.28
N LYS A 279 -27.37 -8.36 5.32
CA LYS A 279 -28.40 -8.13 6.35
C LYS A 279 -29.70 -7.59 5.77
N GLY A 280 -30.77 -8.35 5.95
CA GLY A 280 -32.11 -7.99 5.46
C GLY A 280 -32.23 -8.00 3.93
N LYS A 281 -31.29 -8.63 3.22
CA LYS A 281 -31.33 -8.85 1.78
C LYS A 281 -31.66 -10.31 1.49
N THR A 282 -32.40 -10.53 0.42
CA THR A 282 -32.67 -11.86 -0.14
C THR A 282 -31.91 -11.96 -1.45
N PHE A 283 -31.18 -13.06 -1.65
CA PHE A 283 -30.53 -13.36 -2.92
C PHE A 283 -31.39 -14.36 -3.68
N GLU A 284 -31.95 -13.94 -4.81
CA GLU A 284 -32.86 -14.78 -5.60
C GLU A 284 -32.17 -16.05 -6.09
N ASP A 285 -30.89 -15.96 -6.48
CA ASP A 285 -30.08 -17.08 -6.93
C ASP A 285 -28.74 -17.19 -6.16
N LYS A 286 -28.83 -17.38 -4.84
CA LYS A 286 -27.65 -17.59 -3.97
C LYS A 286 -26.77 -18.76 -4.45
N THR A 287 -27.37 -19.78 -5.06
CA THR A 287 -26.66 -20.95 -5.59
C THR A 287 -25.73 -20.56 -6.73
N ASN A 288 -26.20 -19.74 -7.68
CA ASN A 288 -25.35 -19.26 -8.77
C ASN A 288 -24.26 -18.31 -8.27
N LEU A 289 -24.56 -17.42 -7.30
CA LEU A 289 -23.55 -16.54 -6.70
C LEU A 289 -22.42 -17.36 -6.05
N LEU A 290 -22.77 -18.39 -5.28
CA LEU A 290 -21.79 -19.30 -4.67
C LEU A 290 -21.00 -20.07 -5.73
N LYS A 291 -21.65 -20.52 -6.81
CA LYS A 291 -20.95 -21.18 -7.92
C LYS A 291 -19.89 -20.26 -8.54
N GLU A 292 -20.23 -19.00 -8.81
CA GLU A 292 -19.30 -18.01 -9.38
C GLU A 292 -18.14 -17.69 -8.41
N VAL A 293 -18.40 -17.64 -7.10
CA VAL A 293 -17.36 -17.54 -6.06
C VAL A 293 -16.40 -18.73 -6.11
N HIS A 294 -16.93 -19.96 -6.20
CA HIS A 294 -16.11 -21.17 -6.25
C HIS A 294 -15.22 -21.20 -7.51
N GLU A 295 -15.81 -20.93 -8.66
CA GLU A 295 -15.09 -20.93 -9.94
C GLU A 295 -13.98 -19.87 -9.95
N THR A 296 -14.30 -18.66 -9.49
CA THR A 296 -13.33 -17.57 -9.39
C THR A 296 -12.21 -17.89 -8.39
N SER A 297 -12.57 -18.42 -7.21
CA SER A 297 -11.59 -18.82 -6.19
C SER A 297 -10.64 -19.90 -6.72
N ALA A 298 -11.17 -20.91 -7.42
CA ALA A 298 -10.38 -21.99 -8.00
C ALA A 298 -9.39 -21.47 -9.07
N GLU A 299 -9.82 -20.52 -9.91
CA GLU A 299 -8.96 -19.89 -10.89
C GLU A 299 -7.86 -19.05 -10.24
N PHE A 300 -8.20 -18.23 -9.25
CA PHE A 300 -7.26 -17.37 -8.54
C PHE A 300 -6.21 -18.21 -7.81
N ILE A 301 -6.66 -19.20 -7.04
CA ILE A 301 -5.80 -20.17 -6.36
C ILE A 301 -4.86 -20.84 -7.36
N GLY A 302 -5.40 -21.41 -8.46
CA GLY A 302 -4.59 -22.09 -9.45
C GLY A 302 -3.51 -21.19 -10.07
N THR A 303 -3.85 -19.94 -10.34
CA THR A 303 -2.91 -18.95 -10.92
C THR A 303 -1.80 -18.58 -9.92
N ILE A 304 -2.15 -18.40 -8.64
CA ILE A 304 -1.17 -18.15 -7.58
C ILE A 304 -0.28 -19.37 -7.36
N GLU A 305 -0.84 -20.58 -7.25
CA GLU A 305 -0.06 -21.82 -7.11
C GLU A 305 0.95 -22.00 -8.25
N ASP A 306 0.52 -21.80 -9.50
CA ASP A 306 1.41 -21.91 -10.66
C ASP A 306 2.55 -20.90 -10.59
N THR A 307 2.28 -19.69 -10.12
CA THR A 307 3.29 -18.64 -9.92
C THR A 307 4.27 -19.02 -8.81
N LEU A 308 3.77 -19.54 -7.68
CA LEU A 308 4.60 -20.00 -6.56
C LEU A 308 5.53 -21.15 -6.97
N VAL A 309 5.04 -22.11 -7.78
CA VAL A 309 5.84 -23.22 -8.31
C VAL A 309 6.94 -22.69 -9.24
N LYS A 310 6.60 -21.80 -10.19
CA LYS A 310 7.57 -21.20 -11.12
C LYS A 310 8.67 -20.42 -10.40
N GLU A 311 8.33 -19.61 -9.41
CA GLU A 311 9.32 -18.85 -8.64
C GLU A 311 10.23 -19.78 -7.82
N ARG A 312 9.69 -20.89 -7.29
CA ARG A 312 10.51 -21.93 -6.64
C ARG A 312 11.45 -22.64 -7.61
N GLU A 313 10.99 -23.00 -8.79
CA GLU A 313 11.81 -23.64 -9.82
C GLU A 313 12.93 -22.70 -10.29
N LYS A 314 12.62 -21.42 -10.49
CA LYS A 314 13.60 -20.38 -10.82
C LYS A 314 14.63 -20.19 -9.71
N ASN A 315 14.22 -20.19 -8.45
CA ASN A 315 15.17 -20.11 -7.33
C ASN A 315 16.05 -21.35 -7.28
N ARG A 316 15.48 -22.55 -7.51
CA ARG A 316 16.25 -23.81 -7.60
C ARG A 316 17.19 -23.84 -8.79
N SER A 317 16.83 -23.28 -9.94
CA SER A 317 17.72 -23.21 -11.10
C SER A 317 18.87 -22.25 -10.84
N LEU A 318 18.61 -21.10 -10.20
CA LEU A 318 19.66 -20.17 -9.77
C LEU A 318 20.58 -20.79 -8.71
N GLU A 319 20.03 -21.59 -7.78
CA GLU A 319 20.83 -22.34 -6.80
C GLU A 319 21.69 -23.41 -7.48
N ARG A 320 21.14 -24.18 -8.44
CA ARG A 320 21.92 -25.16 -9.22
C ARG A 320 22.98 -24.51 -10.11
N GLU A 321 22.67 -23.40 -10.77
CA GLU A 321 23.66 -22.61 -11.52
C GLU A 321 24.77 -22.07 -10.61
N ALA A 322 24.47 -21.81 -9.33
CA ALA A 322 25.45 -21.44 -8.33
C ALA A 322 26.25 -22.65 -7.77
N ASP A 323 25.65 -23.84 -7.75
CA ASP A 323 26.26 -25.10 -7.25
C ASP A 323 27.10 -25.82 -8.33
N ASP A 324 26.71 -25.70 -9.60
CA ASP A 324 27.47 -26.15 -10.79
C ASP A 324 28.71 -25.26 -11.04
N GLN A 325 28.78 -24.10 -10.39
CA GLN A 325 30.02 -23.36 -10.26
C GLN A 325 30.85 -23.98 -9.14
N GLU A 326 32.03 -24.51 -9.50
CA GLU A 326 33.01 -25.06 -8.54
C GLU A 326 33.08 -24.18 -7.27
N PRO A 327 32.76 -24.71 -6.08
CA PRO A 327 32.50 -23.89 -4.91
C PRO A 327 33.71 -23.04 -4.55
N LEU A 328 33.46 -21.79 -4.15
CA LEU A 328 34.53 -20.88 -3.76
C LEU A 328 35.28 -21.45 -2.56
N SER A 329 36.56 -21.74 -2.74
CA SER A 329 37.43 -22.38 -1.75
C SER A 329 38.82 -21.72 -1.78
N PRO A 330 39.62 -21.84 -0.71
CA PRO A 330 40.99 -21.30 -0.68
C PRO A 330 41.86 -21.73 -1.86
N GLN A 331 41.56 -22.88 -2.47
CA GLN A 331 42.35 -23.47 -3.56
C GLN A 331 42.00 -22.88 -4.93
N ASN A 332 40.77 -22.36 -5.13
CA ASN A 332 40.32 -21.82 -6.42
C ASN A 332 39.98 -20.31 -6.38
N VAL A 333 40.11 -19.63 -5.22
CA VAL A 333 39.81 -18.19 -5.08
C VAL A 333 40.54 -17.32 -6.11
N HIS A 334 41.83 -17.58 -6.34
CA HIS A 334 42.64 -16.79 -7.28
C HIS A 334 42.12 -16.90 -8.71
N LYS A 335 41.78 -18.13 -9.14
CA LYS A 335 41.24 -18.40 -10.48
C LYS A 335 39.86 -17.77 -10.65
N LYS A 336 38.95 -17.94 -9.68
CA LYS A 336 37.58 -17.39 -9.71
C LYS A 336 37.55 -15.87 -9.71
N LEU A 337 38.40 -15.21 -8.90
CA LEU A 337 38.53 -13.76 -8.90
C LEU A 337 39.06 -13.24 -10.23
N LYS A 338 40.05 -13.95 -10.81
CA LYS A 338 40.58 -13.64 -12.13
C LYS A 338 39.49 -13.72 -13.20
N GLU A 339 38.82 -14.86 -13.33
CA GLU A 339 37.73 -15.07 -14.31
C GLU A 339 36.59 -14.06 -14.14
N GLY A 340 36.20 -13.77 -12.89
CA GLY A 340 35.16 -12.78 -12.59
C GLY A 340 35.55 -11.35 -12.98
N TYR A 341 36.82 -10.97 -12.76
CA TYR A 341 37.34 -9.67 -13.17
C TYR A 341 37.46 -9.56 -14.68
N GLU A 342 37.97 -10.60 -15.36
CA GLU A 342 38.04 -10.71 -16.82
C GLU A 342 36.65 -10.52 -17.44
N ALA A 343 35.63 -11.24 -16.96
CA ALA A 343 34.27 -11.13 -17.45
C ALA A 343 33.66 -9.73 -17.23
N TYR A 344 33.93 -9.12 -16.07
CA TYR A 344 33.53 -7.74 -15.80
C TYR A 344 34.16 -6.76 -16.80
N ARG A 345 35.47 -6.85 -17.04
CA ARG A 345 36.20 -5.96 -17.95
C ARG A 345 35.79 -6.14 -19.40
N GLU A 346 35.56 -7.38 -19.83
CA GLU A 346 35.06 -7.68 -21.18
C GLU A 346 33.66 -7.08 -21.40
N LYS A 347 32.75 -7.21 -20.43
CA LYS A 347 31.41 -6.61 -20.51
C LYS A 347 31.44 -5.08 -20.43
N GLN A 348 32.42 -4.52 -19.74
CA GLN A 348 32.63 -3.07 -19.71
C GLN A 348 33.15 -2.53 -21.05
N GLN A 349 34.03 -3.26 -21.75
CA GLN A 349 34.50 -2.88 -23.08
C GLN A 349 33.40 -2.98 -24.15
N LYS A 350 32.47 -3.92 -23.99
CA LYS A 350 31.33 -4.14 -24.91
C LYS A 350 30.09 -3.31 -24.54
N GLU A 351 30.14 -2.49 -23.49
CA GLU A 351 29.03 -1.64 -23.07
C GLU A 351 28.76 -0.57 -24.14
N SER A 352 27.48 -0.42 -24.50
CA SER A 352 27.01 0.65 -25.38
C SER A 352 25.92 1.44 -24.70
N SER A 353 25.99 2.78 -24.78
CA SER A 353 24.96 3.67 -24.22
C SER A 353 23.58 3.46 -24.85
N ASP A 354 23.55 2.90 -26.06
CA ASP A 354 22.35 2.73 -26.86
C ASP A 354 21.71 1.34 -26.70
N ASP A 355 22.38 0.41 -25.99
CA ASP A 355 21.88 -0.93 -25.69
C ASP A 355 21.75 -1.16 -24.18
N VAL A 356 20.51 -1.02 -23.68
CA VAL A 356 20.15 -1.24 -22.26
C VAL A 356 20.53 -2.65 -21.78
N LYS A 357 20.50 -3.66 -22.66
CA LYS A 357 20.87 -5.03 -22.29
C LYS A 357 22.37 -5.13 -22.00
N SER A 358 23.21 -4.48 -22.82
CA SER A 358 24.66 -4.44 -22.60
C SER A 358 25.02 -3.80 -21.25
N VAL A 359 24.32 -2.71 -20.87
CA VAL A 359 24.49 -2.03 -19.58
C VAL A 359 24.09 -2.95 -18.43
N PHE A 360 22.93 -3.63 -18.54
CA PHE A 360 22.46 -4.56 -17.50
C PHE A 360 23.41 -5.75 -17.31
N GLU A 361 23.92 -6.32 -18.41
CA GLU A 361 24.89 -7.42 -18.37
C GLU A 361 26.20 -6.99 -17.69
N ARG A 362 26.70 -5.78 -17.98
CA ARG A 362 27.87 -5.23 -17.29
C ARG A 362 27.62 -5.01 -15.80
N VAL A 363 26.50 -4.39 -15.41
CA VAL A 363 26.14 -4.17 -13.98
C VAL A 363 26.13 -5.50 -13.23
N ARG A 364 25.51 -6.53 -13.82
CA ARG A 364 25.42 -7.86 -13.20
C ARG A 364 26.80 -8.52 -13.06
N ALA A 365 27.67 -8.38 -14.06
CA ALA A 365 29.04 -8.89 -14.00
C ALA A 365 29.86 -8.15 -12.91
N GLU A 366 29.71 -6.83 -12.82
CA GLU A 366 30.33 -6.00 -11.78
C GLU A 366 29.90 -6.43 -10.37
N GLU A 367 28.59 -6.57 -10.13
CA GLU A 367 28.04 -7.01 -8.84
C GLU A 367 28.51 -8.42 -8.44
N THR A 368 28.60 -9.32 -9.42
CA THR A 368 29.09 -10.70 -9.20
C THR A 368 30.57 -10.71 -8.80
N TYR A 369 31.41 -9.90 -9.45
CA TYR A 369 32.83 -9.76 -9.10
C TYR A 369 33.02 -9.18 -7.69
N TYR A 370 32.40 -8.03 -7.40
CA TYR A 370 32.58 -7.36 -6.11
C TYR A 370 31.99 -8.16 -4.94
N SER A 371 30.86 -8.84 -5.13
CA SER A 371 30.32 -9.73 -4.09
C SER A 371 31.24 -10.92 -3.81
N THR A 372 31.91 -11.45 -4.84
CA THR A 372 32.92 -12.50 -4.70
C THR A 372 34.17 -11.97 -3.97
N GLN A 373 34.67 -10.79 -4.33
CA GLN A 373 35.78 -10.12 -3.66
C GLN A 373 35.52 -9.93 -2.16
N VAL A 374 34.32 -9.45 -1.81
CA VAL A 374 33.92 -9.26 -0.40
C VAL A 374 33.91 -10.59 0.36
N LYS A 375 33.40 -11.66 -0.23
CA LYS A 375 33.39 -13.00 0.38
C LYS A 375 34.82 -13.53 0.62
N VAL A 376 35.70 -13.40 -0.38
CA VAL A 376 37.11 -13.86 -0.28
C VAL A 376 37.86 -13.11 0.81
N ILE A 377 37.73 -11.79 0.89
CA ILE A 377 38.38 -10.96 1.91
C ILE A 377 37.81 -11.28 3.30
N LYS A 378 36.47 -11.39 3.42
CA LYS A 378 35.81 -11.69 4.69
C LYS A 378 36.21 -13.06 5.25
N ASN A 379 36.42 -14.04 4.37
CA ASN A 379 36.85 -15.39 4.76
C ASN A 379 38.36 -15.50 4.99
N GLY A 380 39.13 -14.42 4.80
CA GLY A 380 40.58 -14.40 4.99
C GLY A 380 41.37 -15.20 3.94
N TRP A 381 40.76 -15.50 2.80
CA TRP A 381 41.39 -16.30 1.74
C TRP A 381 42.32 -15.47 0.85
N MET A 382 42.10 -14.15 0.77
CA MET A 382 43.02 -13.17 0.19
C MET A 382 42.88 -11.83 0.93
N THR A 383 43.97 -11.07 0.96
CA THR A 383 44.04 -9.70 1.46
C THR A 383 43.54 -8.70 0.41
N LYS A 384 43.21 -7.48 0.84
CA LYS A 384 42.82 -6.39 -0.09
C LYS A 384 43.95 -6.08 -1.06
N GLU A 385 45.19 -6.09 -0.60
CA GLU A 385 46.39 -5.82 -1.37
C GLU A 385 46.62 -6.88 -2.46
N GLU A 386 46.35 -8.15 -2.17
CA GLU A 386 46.46 -9.24 -3.15
C GLU A 386 45.41 -9.12 -4.26
N VAL A 387 44.18 -8.74 -3.92
CA VAL A 387 43.14 -8.51 -4.94
C VAL A 387 43.50 -7.32 -5.85
N VAL A 388 43.98 -6.22 -5.28
CA VAL A 388 44.41 -5.05 -6.08
C VAL A 388 45.58 -5.40 -7.00
N LYS A 389 46.54 -6.21 -6.53
CA LYS A 389 47.64 -6.71 -7.38
C LYS A 389 47.12 -7.56 -8.54
N LEU A 390 46.13 -8.42 -8.30
CA LEU A 390 45.49 -9.24 -9.33
C LEU A 390 44.80 -8.35 -10.38
N GLU A 391 43.99 -7.37 -9.96
CA GLU A 391 43.33 -6.40 -10.86
C GLU A 391 44.37 -5.68 -11.75
N HIS A 392 45.45 -5.16 -11.14
CA HIS A 392 46.53 -4.47 -11.86
C HIS A 392 47.26 -5.37 -12.86
N GLN A 393 47.53 -6.63 -12.49
CA GLN A 393 48.16 -7.59 -13.39
C GLN A 393 47.28 -7.82 -14.62
N MET A 394 45.98 -7.98 -14.42
CA MET A 394 45.03 -8.21 -15.52
C MET A 394 44.90 -7.00 -16.44
N ASP A 395 44.73 -5.80 -15.88
CA ASP A 395 44.68 -4.56 -16.68
C ASP A 395 45.98 -4.32 -17.48
N SER A 396 47.14 -4.77 -16.95
CA SER A 396 48.42 -4.66 -17.66
C SER A 396 48.56 -5.63 -18.83
N VAL A 397 47.90 -6.79 -18.75
CA VAL A 397 47.85 -7.79 -19.84
C VAL A 397 46.93 -7.29 -20.95
N THR A 398 45.74 -6.79 -20.60
CA THR A 398 44.78 -6.24 -21.57
C THR A 398 45.37 -5.05 -22.34
N LYS A 399 46.16 -4.18 -21.69
CA LYS A 399 46.85 -3.05 -22.34
C LYS A 399 47.97 -3.45 -23.32
N LYS A 400 48.55 -4.66 -23.19
CA LYS A 400 49.54 -5.17 -24.15
C LYS A 400 48.88 -5.71 -25.42
N ASP A 401 47.71 -6.31 -25.29
CA ASP A 401 46.94 -6.82 -26.43
C ASP A 401 46.32 -5.69 -27.27
N GLU A 402 46.02 -4.53 -26.65
CA GLU A 402 45.52 -3.31 -27.32
C GLU A 402 46.57 -2.53 -28.13
N GLN A 403 47.86 -2.89 -28.07
CA GLN A 403 48.92 -2.23 -28.85
C GLN A 403 48.93 -2.62 -30.34
N GLY A 404 48.05 -3.54 -30.75
CA GLY A 404 47.65 -3.74 -32.14
C GLY A 404 46.19 -3.30 -32.35
N VAL A 405 45.98 -2.25 -33.15
CA VAL A 405 44.69 -1.64 -33.54
C VAL A 405 44.20 -0.52 -32.60
N ILE A 406 44.61 0.71 -32.95
CA ILE A 406 44.06 1.96 -32.42
C ILE A 406 42.90 2.39 -33.32
N HIS A 407 41.67 2.45 -32.80
CA HIS A 407 40.68 3.46 -33.19
C HIS A 407 39.60 3.63 -32.10
N GLY A 408 39.46 4.87 -31.61
CA GLY A 408 38.17 5.36 -31.08
C GLY A 408 38.10 5.74 -29.59
N GLN A 409 38.37 7.02 -29.31
CA GLN A 409 37.77 7.90 -28.29
C GLN A 409 37.45 7.37 -26.87
N ILE A 410 38.18 7.94 -25.91
CA ILE A 410 37.83 8.04 -24.49
C ILE A 410 36.54 8.85 -24.36
N GLN A 411 35.45 8.25 -23.85
CA GLN A 411 34.31 8.97 -23.30
C GLN A 411 34.09 8.59 -21.83
N LYS A 412 34.12 9.63 -20.98
CA LYS A 412 33.67 9.78 -19.57
C LYS A 412 33.74 8.55 -18.63
N GLU A 413 34.40 8.73 -17.48
CA GLU A 413 34.44 7.76 -16.38
C GLU A 413 33.02 7.26 -16.00
N PRO A 414 32.74 5.95 -16.07
CA PRO A 414 31.49 5.39 -15.57
C PRO A 414 31.52 5.36 -14.03
N LEU A 415 30.38 5.66 -13.40
CA LEU A 415 30.19 5.48 -11.96
C LEU A 415 30.33 3.99 -11.60
N THR A 416 31.44 3.62 -10.96
CA THR A 416 31.72 2.25 -10.50
C THR A 416 31.01 1.95 -9.18
N PHE A 417 30.71 0.68 -8.92
CA PHE A 417 30.08 0.19 -7.69
C PHE A 417 30.86 0.56 -6.41
N LYS A 418 32.20 0.69 -6.48
CA LYS A 418 33.04 1.23 -5.40
C LYS A 418 32.53 2.60 -4.92
N THR A 419 32.18 3.48 -5.85
CA THR A 419 31.61 4.81 -5.57
C THR A 419 30.21 4.76 -4.97
N HIS A 420 29.46 3.70 -5.25
CA HIS A 420 28.09 3.53 -4.77
C HIS A 420 28.06 3.08 -3.31
N HIS A 421 28.98 2.21 -2.90
CA HIS A 421 29.03 1.66 -1.54
C HIS A 421 29.47 2.69 -0.49
N GLU A 422 30.25 3.71 -0.89
CA GLU A 422 30.63 4.84 -0.02
C GLU A 422 29.55 5.94 0.07
N LYS A 423 28.54 5.94 -0.82
CA LYS A 423 27.50 7.00 -0.91
C LYS A 423 26.10 6.60 -0.44
N VAL A 424 25.90 5.41 0.14
CA VAL A 424 24.56 4.88 0.51
C VAL A 424 23.87 5.61 1.68
N HIS A 425 24.45 6.66 2.26
CA HIS A 425 23.77 7.50 3.26
C HIS A 425 23.32 8.86 2.72
N GLN A 426 22.35 8.88 1.78
CA GLN A 426 21.41 10.02 1.60
C GLN A 426 20.27 9.67 0.62
N PRO A 427 18.98 9.82 1.01
CA PRO A 427 17.85 9.59 0.09
C PRO A 427 17.47 10.87 -0.68
N TYR A 428 17.50 10.81 -2.01
CA TYR A 428 16.98 11.88 -2.89
C TYR A 428 15.55 11.59 -3.34
N PHE A 429 14.64 12.51 -3.01
CA PHE A 429 13.30 12.64 -3.59
C PHE A 429 13.36 13.47 -4.88
N GLN A 430 12.68 13.04 -5.95
CA GLN A 430 12.35 13.91 -7.09
C GLN A 430 10.83 14.05 -7.25
N LYS A 431 10.36 15.29 -7.16
CA LYS A 431 9.00 15.73 -7.47
C LYS A 431 8.78 15.70 -8.99
N ARG A 432 7.61 15.25 -9.44
CA ARG A 432 7.09 15.57 -10.78
C ARG A 432 5.84 16.45 -10.67
N THR A 433 5.80 17.50 -11.47
CA THR A 433 4.69 18.44 -11.65
C THR A 433 4.13 18.25 -13.06
N GLY A 434 2.80 18.23 -13.23
CA GLY A 434 2.18 18.28 -14.57
C GLY A 434 0.69 17.92 -14.61
N THR A 435 -0.15 18.93 -14.34
CA THR A 435 -1.52 19.26 -14.76
C THR A 435 -2.42 18.22 -15.45
N VAL A 436 -3.61 17.98 -14.87
CA VAL A 436 -4.73 17.17 -15.42
C VAL A 436 -5.89 18.08 -15.85
N LYS A 437 -6.49 17.81 -17.03
CA LYS A 437 -7.76 18.40 -17.49
C LYS A 437 -8.91 17.44 -17.13
N ASN A 438 -9.91 17.95 -16.42
CA ASN A 438 -11.08 17.22 -15.96
C ASN A 438 -12.06 16.87 -17.10
N LYS A 439 -12.49 15.62 -17.16
CA LYS A 439 -13.84 15.24 -17.57
C LYS A 439 -14.46 14.44 -16.41
N LYS A 440 -15.66 14.87 -16.02
CA LYS A 440 -16.44 14.34 -14.90
C LYS A 440 -17.30 13.20 -15.47
N ASP A 441 -16.96 11.98 -15.13
CA ASP A 441 -17.85 10.81 -15.29
C ASP A 441 -18.13 10.29 -13.87
N GLU A 442 -19.39 9.96 -13.58
CA GLU A 442 -19.82 9.47 -12.27
C GLU A 442 -19.05 8.19 -11.89
N GLN A 443 -18.35 8.28 -10.75
CA GLN A 443 -17.46 7.26 -10.20
C GLN A 443 -18.15 6.57 -9.02
N GLU A 444 -18.26 5.24 -9.04
CA GLU A 444 -18.54 4.47 -7.82
C GLU A 444 -17.25 4.40 -6.99
N MET A 445 -17.03 5.42 -6.15
CA MET A 445 -16.26 5.24 -4.92
C MET A 445 -17.22 4.67 -3.86
N GLU A 446 -17.54 3.37 -3.95
CA GLU A 446 -18.21 2.68 -2.85
C GLU A 446 -17.17 1.92 -2.00
N ARG A 447 -16.96 2.43 -0.77
CA ARG A 447 -16.58 1.77 0.52
C ARG A 447 -15.28 2.17 1.22
#